data_AF-A0A9X9M791-F1
#
_entry.id   AF-A0A9X9M791-F1
#
_cell.length_a   1.000
_cell.length_b   1.000
_cell.length_c   1.000
_cell.angle_alpha   90.00
_cell.angle_beta   90.00
_cell.angle_gamma   90.00
#
_symmetry.space_group_name_H-M   'P 1'
#
loop_
_entity.id
_entity.type
_entity.pdbx_description
1 polymer ?
#
loop_
_entity_poly.entity_id
_entity_poly.type
_entity_poly.pdbx_seq_one_letter_code
_entity_poly.pdbx_strand_id
1 'polypeptide(L)' 'MTEYKKGKDSIYAQGKWCYDRKQSGYGGQTKLIFWKKAKTRRRLR' A
#
# COMPACT_ATOMS: atom_id res chain seq x y z
N MET A 1 22.22 10.46 -15.57
CA MET A 1 21.07 10.83 -14.73
C MET A 1 20.04 9.71 -14.82
N THR A 2 19.72 9.05 -13.71
CA THR A 2 18.77 7.93 -13.68
C THR A 2 17.66 8.22 -12.69
N GLU A 3 16.41 8.11 -13.13
CA GLU A 3 15.25 8.31 -12.26
C GLU A 3 14.95 7.06 -11.43
N TYR A 4 14.74 7.22 -10.13
CA TYR A 4 14.26 6.13 -9.28
C TYR A 4 12.80 5.78 -9.59
N LYS A 5 12.56 4.52 -9.96
CA LYS A 5 11.22 3.96 -10.15
C LYS A 5 10.92 3.01 -8.99
N LYS A 6 9.78 3.21 -8.30
CA LYS A 6 9.32 2.26 -7.26
C LYS A 6 8.99 0.93 -7.93
N GLY A 7 9.59 -0.16 -7.45
CA GLY A 7 9.27 -1.53 -7.89
C GLY A 7 7.89 -2.01 -7.43
N LYS A 8 7.49 -3.20 -7.92
CA LYS A 8 6.24 -3.86 -7.49
C LYS A 8 6.32 -4.23 -6.01
N ASP A 9 5.18 -4.17 -5.32
CA ASP A 9 5.09 -4.61 -3.93
C ASP A 9 5.15 -6.15 -3.87
N SER A 10 5.89 -6.70 -2.89
CA SER A 10 6.01 -8.15 -2.70
C SER A 10 4.78 -8.73 -2.01
N ILE A 11 4.23 -9.81 -2.57
CA ILE A 11 3.12 -10.58 -1.98
C ILE A 11 3.56 -11.19 -0.65
N TYR A 12 4.82 -11.58 -0.57
CA TYR A 12 5.36 -12.30 0.58
C TYR A 12 5.82 -11.39 1.72
N ALA A 13 5.68 -10.06 1.57
CA ALA A 13 6.01 -9.12 2.63
C ALA A 13 5.07 -9.30 3.83
N GLN A 14 5.63 -9.34 5.05
CA GLN A 14 4.86 -9.55 6.28
C GLN A 14 3.64 -8.63 6.41
N GLY A 15 3.78 -7.35 6.01
CA GLY A 15 2.67 -6.39 6.01
C GLY A 15 1.51 -6.82 5.10
N LYS A 16 1.78 -7.36 3.92
CA LYS A 16 0.76 -7.83 2.98
C LYS A 16 0.01 -9.05 3.54
N TRP A 17 0.75 -10.03 4.08
CA TRP A 17 0.15 -11.19 4.76
C TRP A 17 -0.77 -10.81 5.92
N CYS A 18 -0.36 -9.85 6.75
CA CYS A 18 -1.17 -9.37 7.87
C CYS A 18 -2.42 -8.62 7.38
N TYR A 19 -2.34 -7.86 6.29
CA TYR A 19 -3.50 -7.20 5.69
C TYR A 19 -4.49 -8.21 5.12
N ASP A 20 -4.01 -9.21 4.36
CA ASP A 20 -4.86 -10.19 3.71
C ASP A 20 -5.57 -11.09 4.72
N ARG A 21 -4.87 -11.54 5.76
CA ARG A 21 -5.49 -12.29 6.88
C ARG A 21 -6.50 -11.47 7.68
N LYS A 22 -6.26 -10.16 7.85
CA LYS A 22 -7.23 -9.29 8.55
C LYS A 22 -8.45 -8.99 7.68
N GLN A 23 -8.31 -9.07 6.36
CA GLN A 23 -9.39 -8.81 5.43
C GLN A 23 -10.18 -10.08 5.04
N SER A 24 -9.62 -11.26 5.29
CA SER A 24 -10.33 -12.53 5.08
C SER A 24 -11.41 -12.76 6.14
N GLY A 25 -12.58 -13.22 5.71
CA GLY A 25 -13.71 -13.57 6.57
C GLY A 25 -14.92 -12.67 6.38
N TYR A 26 -15.94 -12.88 7.21
CA TYR A 26 -17.14 -12.08 7.22
C TYR A 26 -16.91 -10.85 8.12
N GLY A 27 -17.12 -9.66 7.57
CA GLY A 27 -16.77 -8.39 8.25
C GLY A 27 -16.34 -7.27 7.30
N GLY A 28 -16.18 -7.59 6.01
CA GLY A 28 -15.91 -6.59 4.99
C GLY A 28 -14.54 -5.92 5.17
N GLN A 29 -14.48 -4.62 4.89
CA GLN A 29 -13.23 -3.90 4.86
C GLN A 29 -12.73 -3.54 6.28
N THR A 30 -11.63 -4.15 6.72
CA THR A 30 -11.10 -3.97 8.10
C THR A 30 -10.01 -2.91 8.26
N LYS A 31 -9.60 -2.28 7.16
CA LYS A 31 -8.52 -1.29 7.11
C LYS A 31 -9.02 -0.02 6.42
N LEU A 32 -8.62 1.14 6.94
CA LEU A 32 -9.03 2.43 6.39
C LEU A 32 -8.42 2.63 4.99
N ILE A 33 -9.26 2.99 4.03
CA ILE A 33 -8.82 3.49 2.73
C ILE A 33 -8.54 4.98 2.87
N PHE A 34 -7.41 5.42 2.34
CA PHE A 34 -7.08 6.83 2.29
C PHE A 34 -7.76 7.47 1.08
N TRP A 35 -8.86 8.21 1.32
CA TRP A 35 -9.73 8.74 0.27
C TRP A 35 -9.25 10.05 -0.35
N LYS A 36 -8.66 10.95 0.43
CA LYS A 36 -8.28 12.29 -0.04
C LYS A 36 -6.77 12.48 0.00
N LYS A 37 -6.17 12.71 -1.17
CA LYS A 37 -4.73 13.00 -1.28
C LYS A 37 -4.48 14.49 -1.43
N ALA A 38 -3.82 15.10 -0.44
CA ALA A 38 -3.49 16.54 -0.45
C ALA A 38 -2.18 16.86 -1.19
N LYS A 39 -1.24 15.92 -1.25
CA LYS A 39 0.11 16.19 -1.76
C LYS A 39 0.20 16.08 -3.29
N THR A 40 0.54 17.21 -3.93
CA THR A 40 0.65 17.33 -5.40
C THR A 40 1.98 16.82 -5.97
N ARG A 41 3.09 16.99 -5.24
CA ARG A 41 4.45 16.63 -5.71
C ARG A 41 5.13 15.60 -4.82
N ARG A 42 5.85 14.64 -5.42
CA ARG A 42 6.71 13.67 -4.70
C ARG A 42 8.13 14.22 -4.62
N ARG A 43 8.85 13.90 -3.54
CA ARG A 43 10.28 14.25 -3.45
C ARG A 43 11.03 13.42 -4.48
N LEU A 44 11.91 14.05 -5.25
CA LEU A 44 12.87 13.36 -6.13
C LEU A 44 13.80 12.54 -5.24
N ARG A 45 14.17 11.35 -5.69
CA ARG A 45 15.03 10.40 -4.95
C ARG A 45 16.18 9.99 -5.83
#